data_AF-A0A7S1RMY0-F1
#
_entry.id   AF-A0A7S1RMY0-F1
#
_cell.length_a   1.000
_cell.length_b   1.000
_cell.length_c   1.000
_cell.angle_alpha   90.00
_cell.angle_beta   90.00
_cell.angle_gamma   90.00
#
_symmetry.space_group_name_H-M   'P 1'
#
loop_
_entity.id
_entity.type
_entity.pdbx_description
1 polymer ?
#
loop_
_entity_poly.entity_id
_entity_poly.type
_entity_poly.pdbx_seq_one_letter_code
_entity_poly.pdbx_strand_id
1 'polypeptide(L)'
;DVDAKVVALKREADELRASAGALEAELSAMRFAEKMQCFRAFDRKGSNALGATELRVGLKKMWGMEVSENMAMRLLKLLDRNGSGEVELEEFDVAAIEPALERLSEEVRASKEAARVEVIKRRGEFELQRQLKEYKQTLPGENQDTGIITRLLSVAAYILPLADSLRLGLPLVFLIPPSLMALVWLPFLPLYRATLLFPFAALVTFLAVQFLAGKDDVPALLRFNLWQAIQLDLFLIVPHLLVSFEVIPETVGFIAYVPGILAFFYTLGCIAYSASLSLCGTAPRGIPKISQDAEKSMGMVLPGQEDDASSQVPPSSGDSSSKA
;
A
#
# COMPACT_ATOMS: atom_id res chain seq x y z
N ASP A 1 -49.70 39.24 47.36
CA ASP A 1 -48.38 38.81 47.88
C ASP A 1 -47.36 38.46 46.79
N VAL A 2 -47.76 38.28 45.52
CA VAL A 2 -46.84 38.01 44.41
C VAL A 2 -46.00 39.25 44.04
N ASP A 3 -46.60 40.45 44.03
CA ASP A 3 -45.90 41.69 43.65
C ASP A 3 -44.79 42.08 44.65
N ALA A 4 -45.01 41.84 45.94
CA ALA A 4 -44.00 42.08 46.97
C ALA A 4 -42.77 41.18 46.79
N LYS A 5 -42.99 39.91 46.42
CA LYS A 5 -41.91 38.97 46.09
C LYS A 5 -41.16 39.36 44.82
N VAL A 6 -41.85 39.85 43.79
CA VAL A 6 -41.22 40.32 42.54
C VAL A 6 -40.33 41.55 42.78
N VAL A 7 -40.76 42.48 43.64
CA VAL A 7 -39.96 43.66 44.01
C VAL A 7 -38.73 43.27 44.82
N ALA A 8 -38.88 42.35 45.79
CA ALA A 8 -37.76 41.83 46.58
C ALA A 8 -36.71 41.13 45.70
N LEU A 9 -37.14 40.27 44.76
CA LEU A 9 -36.25 39.56 43.83
C LEU A 9 -35.53 40.51 42.86
N LYS A 10 -36.18 41.58 42.39
CA LYS A 10 -35.52 42.59 41.52
C LYS A 10 -34.40 43.30 42.27
N ARG A 11 -34.64 43.68 43.53
CA ARG A 11 -33.65 44.34 44.37
C ARG A 11 -32.45 43.43 44.64
N GLU A 12 -32.69 42.16 44.97
CA GLU A 12 -31.64 41.16 45.15
C GLU A 12 -30.83 40.95 43.85
N ALA A 13 -31.50 40.89 42.70
CA ALA A 13 -30.82 40.78 41.40
C ALA A 13 -29.93 42.00 41.07
N ASP A 14 -30.35 43.21 41.44
CA ASP A 14 -29.56 44.43 41.23
C ASP A 14 -28.37 44.52 42.20
N GLU A 15 -28.54 44.09 43.45
CA GLU A 15 -27.46 43.96 44.43
C GLU A 15 -26.42 42.92 43.98
N LEU A 16 -26.85 41.78 43.45
CA LEU A 16 -25.97 40.75 42.88
C LEU A 16 -25.21 41.26 41.64
N ARG A 17 -25.85 42.04 40.76
CA ARG A 17 -25.18 42.65 39.59
C ARG A 17 -24.13 43.69 40.00
N ALA A 18 -24.42 44.51 41.00
CA ALA A 18 -23.47 45.49 41.52
C ALA A 18 -22.26 44.80 42.19
N SER A 19 -22.52 43.75 42.98
CA SER A 19 -21.48 42.91 43.59
C SER A 19 -20.61 42.22 42.53
N ALA A 20 -21.23 41.66 41.48
CA ALA A 20 -20.52 41.06 40.35
C ALA A 20 -19.64 42.08 39.61
N GLY A 21 -20.15 43.28 39.32
CA GLY A 21 -19.37 44.33 38.65
C GLY A 21 -18.17 44.82 39.45
N ALA A 22 -18.31 44.94 40.78
CA ALA A 22 -17.20 45.29 41.66
C ALA A 22 -16.11 44.21 41.68
N LEU A 23 -16.53 42.93 41.77
CA LEU A 23 -15.63 41.78 41.72
C LEU A 23 -14.90 41.68 40.37
N GLU A 24 -15.60 41.92 39.26
CA GLU A 24 -15.02 41.95 37.91
C GLU A 24 -13.98 43.06 37.75
N ALA A 25 -14.25 44.26 38.28
CA ALA A 25 -13.29 45.37 38.25
C ALA A 25 -12.03 45.04 39.06
N GLU A 26 -12.19 44.47 40.26
CA GLU A 26 -11.07 44.04 41.09
C GLU A 26 -10.22 42.94 40.41
N LEU A 27 -10.88 41.93 39.82
CA LEU A 27 -10.23 40.90 39.03
C LEU A 27 -9.47 41.47 37.82
N SER A 28 -10.05 42.46 37.13
CA SER A 28 -9.40 43.11 35.99
C SER A 28 -8.14 43.88 36.39
N ALA A 29 -8.17 44.56 37.54
CA ALA A 29 -7.02 45.27 38.09
C ALA A 29 -5.91 44.30 38.52
N MET A 30 -6.27 43.18 39.18
CA MET A 30 -5.32 42.13 39.54
C MET A 30 -4.64 41.51 38.31
N ARG A 31 -5.43 41.14 37.29
CA ARG A 31 -4.91 40.59 36.03
C ARG A 31 -4.00 41.57 35.29
N PHE A 32 -4.36 42.85 35.27
CA PHE A 32 -3.51 43.88 34.67
C PHE A 32 -2.19 44.05 35.43
N ALA A 33 -2.22 44.02 36.77
CA ALA A 33 -1.01 44.08 37.58
C ALA A 33 -0.08 42.88 37.34
N GLU A 34 -0.64 41.67 37.26
CA GLU A 34 0.10 40.44 36.94
C GLU A 34 0.74 40.49 35.54
N LYS A 35 -0.05 40.91 34.54
CA LYS A 35 0.40 41.11 33.16
C LYS A 35 1.55 42.13 33.10
N MET A 36 1.44 43.26 33.81
CA MET A 36 2.47 44.29 33.86
C MET A 36 3.75 43.80 34.53
N GLN A 37 3.63 43.01 35.62
CA GLN A 37 4.79 42.43 36.29
C GLN A 37 5.53 41.43 35.38
N CYS A 38 4.78 40.56 34.69
CA CYS A 38 5.35 39.62 33.73
C CYS A 38 6.01 40.33 32.55
N PHE A 39 5.35 41.34 31.98
CA PHE A 39 5.90 42.14 30.88
C PHE A 39 7.22 42.80 31.26
N ARG A 40 7.31 43.42 32.44
CA ARG A 40 8.56 44.01 32.96
C ARG A 40 9.67 42.98 33.20
N ALA A 41 9.31 41.74 33.52
CA ALA A 41 10.29 40.67 33.69
C ALA A 41 10.91 40.22 32.36
N PHE A 42 10.16 40.37 31.26
CA PHE A 42 10.60 40.10 29.89
C PHE A 42 11.34 41.29 29.27
N ASP A 43 10.86 42.52 29.49
CA ASP A 43 11.43 43.76 28.95
C ASP A 43 12.70 44.18 29.71
N ARG A 44 13.82 43.58 29.33
CA ARG A 44 15.11 43.82 29.97
C ARG A 44 15.74 45.15 29.56
N LYS A 45 15.38 45.68 28.40
CA LYS A 45 15.94 46.94 27.87
C LYS A 45 15.14 48.16 28.33
N GLY A 46 13.94 47.96 28.86
CA GLY A 46 13.05 49.04 29.28
C GLY A 46 12.47 49.79 28.08
N SER A 47 12.31 49.11 26.94
CA SER A 47 11.78 49.68 25.69
C SER A 47 10.26 49.82 25.70
N ASN A 48 9.56 49.25 26.69
CA ASN A 48 8.11 49.08 26.72
C ASN A 48 7.54 48.25 25.55
N ALA A 49 8.38 47.48 24.88
CA ALA A 49 8.04 46.61 23.76
C ALA A 49 9.00 45.41 23.76
N LEU A 50 8.50 44.22 23.41
CA LEU A 50 9.26 42.97 23.49
C LEU A 50 9.64 42.45 22.11
N GLY A 51 10.95 42.31 21.85
CA GLY A 51 11.46 41.65 20.65
C GLY A 51 11.57 40.12 20.79
N ALA A 52 11.84 39.42 19.67
CA ALA A 52 11.98 37.95 19.66
C ALA A 52 13.07 37.44 20.62
N THR A 53 14.17 38.20 20.79
CA THR A 53 15.25 37.84 21.72
C THR A 53 14.82 37.97 23.19
N GLU A 54 14.03 38.99 23.52
CA GLU A 54 13.52 39.22 24.88
C GLU A 54 12.44 38.21 25.24
N LEU A 55 11.55 37.89 24.31
CA LEU A 55 10.62 36.78 24.45
C LEU A 55 11.37 35.47 24.73
N ARG A 56 12.38 35.12 23.93
CA ARG A 56 13.18 33.89 24.15
C ARG A 56 13.84 33.85 25.52
N VAL A 57 14.47 34.95 25.95
CA VAL A 57 15.16 35.03 27.24
C VAL A 57 14.16 35.02 28.40
N GLY A 58 13.04 35.74 28.26
CA GLY A 58 11.96 35.79 29.23
C GLY A 58 11.29 34.43 29.43
N LEU A 59 10.98 33.72 28.35
CA LEU A 59 10.46 32.34 28.37
C LEU A 59 11.38 31.39 29.14
N LYS A 60 12.70 31.48 28.90
CA LYS A 60 13.69 30.67 29.61
C LYS A 60 13.79 31.03 31.09
N LYS A 61 13.71 32.32 31.43
CA LYS A 61 13.91 32.81 32.81
C LYS A 61 12.67 32.63 33.69
N MET A 62 11.48 32.85 33.15
CA MET A 62 10.22 32.84 33.89
C MET A 62 9.56 31.46 33.93
N TRP A 63 9.65 30.71 32.83
CA TRP A 63 9.00 29.39 32.71
C TRP A 63 9.97 28.24 32.45
N GLY A 64 11.29 28.49 32.41
CA GLY A 64 12.28 27.45 32.12
C GLY A 64 12.19 26.89 30.70
N MET A 65 11.43 27.53 29.82
CA MET A 65 11.18 27.03 28.46
C MET A 65 12.29 27.46 27.51
N GLU A 66 13.02 26.49 26.97
CA GLU A 66 14.01 26.74 25.91
C GLU A 66 13.35 26.68 24.53
N VAL A 67 13.33 27.81 23.84
CA VAL A 67 12.80 27.91 22.48
C VAL A 67 13.90 28.33 21.50
N SER A 68 13.85 27.80 20.28
CA SER A 68 14.76 28.21 19.21
C SER A 68 14.43 29.64 18.77
N GLU A 69 15.41 30.30 18.15
CA GLU A 69 15.22 31.66 17.62
C GLU A 69 14.07 31.73 16.61
N ASN A 70 13.95 30.73 15.73
CA ASN A 70 12.82 30.61 14.82
C ASN A 70 11.47 30.46 15.55
N MET A 71 11.40 29.69 16.64
CA MET A 71 10.15 29.58 17.41
C MET A 71 9.81 30.88 18.14
N ALA A 72 10.79 31.59 18.69
CA ALA A 72 10.57 32.88 19.32
C ALA A 72 10.10 33.95 18.30
N MET A 73 10.64 33.95 17.09
CA MET A 73 10.21 34.83 16.01
C MET A 73 8.79 34.49 15.50
N ARG A 74 8.46 33.20 15.44
CA ARG A 74 7.09 32.76 15.12
C ARG A 74 6.10 33.13 16.22
N LEU A 75 6.50 33.01 17.49
CA LEU A 75 5.70 33.44 18.63
C LEU A 75 5.49 34.95 18.62
N LEU A 76 6.55 35.74 18.40
CA LEU A 76 6.47 37.19 18.22
C LEU A 76 5.41 37.54 17.18
N LYS A 77 5.49 36.93 15.98
CA LYS A 77 4.54 37.16 14.89
C LYS A 77 3.09 36.77 15.23
N LEU A 78 2.88 35.84 16.16
CA LEU A 78 1.53 35.47 16.62
C LEU A 78 0.97 36.47 17.65
N LEU A 79 1.84 37.12 18.42
CA LEU A 79 1.47 38.06 19.47
C LEU A 79 1.37 39.51 18.94
N ASP A 80 2.25 39.90 18.03
CA ASP A 80 2.30 41.19 17.35
C ASP A 80 1.10 41.33 16.39
N ARG A 81 0.04 42.01 16.84
CA ARG A 81 -1.22 42.16 16.08
C ARG A 81 -1.15 43.37 15.15
N ASN A 82 -0.43 44.40 15.55
CA ASN A 82 -0.27 45.64 14.80
C ASN A 82 0.84 45.57 13.73
N GLY A 83 1.68 44.52 13.76
CA GLY A 83 2.75 44.29 12.80
C GLY A 83 3.97 45.20 13.01
N SER A 84 4.16 45.71 14.22
CA SER A 84 5.25 46.62 14.57
C SER A 84 6.62 45.92 14.58
N GLY A 85 6.64 44.59 14.65
CA GLY A 85 7.84 43.79 14.84
C GLY A 85 8.25 43.64 16.31
N GLU A 86 7.48 44.18 17.24
CA GLU A 86 7.65 44.06 18.68
C GLU A 86 6.28 43.79 19.34
N VAL A 87 6.25 43.24 20.55
CA VAL A 87 4.99 43.00 21.29
C VAL A 87 4.84 44.08 22.35
N GLU A 88 3.84 44.94 22.18
CA GLU A 88 3.49 45.99 23.13
C GLU A 88 2.73 45.43 24.34
N LEU A 89 2.64 46.22 25.43
CA LEU A 89 1.95 45.79 26.65
C LEU A 89 0.51 45.37 26.35
N GLU A 90 -0.20 46.10 25.51
CA GLU A 90 -1.58 45.84 25.11
C GLU A 90 -1.72 44.45 24.46
N GLU A 91 -0.74 44.07 23.65
CA GLU A 91 -0.71 42.82 22.87
C GLU A 91 -0.19 41.62 23.67
N PHE A 92 0.60 41.87 24.72
CA PHE A 92 1.17 40.83 25.55
C PHE A 92 0.10 40.07 26.35
N ASP A 93 -0.08 38.78 26.07
CA ASP A 93 -1.01 37.93 26.81
C ASP A 93 -0.29 36.70 27.33
N VAL A 94 -0.04 36.69 28.64
CA VAL A 94 0.63 35.59 29.35
C VAL A 94 -0.09 34.26 29.11
N ALA A 95 -1.43 34.26 29.14
CA ALA A 95 -2.23 33.05 28.99
C ALA A 95 -2.22 32.51 27.54
N ALA A 96 -1.87 33.35 26.57
CA ALA A 96 -1.79 32.96 25.15
C ALA A 96 -0.43 32.38 24.75
N ILE A 97 0.62 32.62 25.53
CA ILE A 97 2.00 32.26 25.14
C ILE A 97 2.24 30.74 25.17
N GLU A 98 1.85 30.08 26.26
CA GLU A 98 1.99 28.62 26.40
C GLU A 98 1.24 27.84 25.29
N PRO A 99 -0.06 28.07 25.04
CA PRO A 99 -0.77 27.36 23.97
C PRO A 99 -0.25 27.73 22.57
N ALA A 100 0.28 28.94 22.37
CA ALA A 100 0.91 29.31 21.10
C ALA A 100 2.23 28.54 20.89
N LEU A 101 3.05 28.38 21.93
CA LEU A 101 4.29 27.61 21.87
C LEU A 101 4.03 26.12 21.62
N GLU A 102 3.03 25.54 22.29
CA GLU A 102 2.63 24.15 22.07
C GLU A 102 2.25 23.92 20.60
N ARG A 103 1.35 24.73 20.05
CA ARG A 103 0.92 24.65 18.63
C ARG A 103 2.10 24.76 17.67
N LEU A 104 3.00 25.72 17.89
CA LEU A 104 4.19 25.90 17.06
C LEU A 104 5.13 24.69 17.14
N SER A 105 5.28 24.10 18.33
CA SER A 105 6.11 22.92 18.54
C SER A 105 5.53 21.69 17.85
N GLU A 106 4.22 21.51 17.90
CA GLU A 106 3.49 20.44 17.20
C GLU A 106 3.62 20.59 15.69
N GLU A 107 3.46 21.80 15.16
CA GLU A 107 3.61 22.05 13.72
C GLU A 107 5.03 21.75 13.23
N VAL A 108 6.05 22.10 14.02
CA VAL A 108 7.45 21.77 13.69
C VAL A 108 7.68 20.25 13.75
N ARG A 109 7.09 19.54 14.71
CA ARG A 109 7.17 18.07 14.79
C ARG A 109 6.49 17.42 13.59
N ALA A 110 5.26 17.83 13.29
CA ALA A 110 4.49 17.34 12.14
C ALA A 110 5.22 17.61 10.82
N SER A 111 5.80 18.79 10.63
CA SER A 111 6.59 19.14 9.45
C SER A 111 7.85 18.26 9.32
N LYS A 112 8.57 18.01 10.41
CA LYS A 112 9.75 17.12 10.42
C LYS A 112 9.37 15.68 10.11
N GLU A 113 8.27 15.19 10.65
CA GLU A 113 7.76 13.84 10.38
C GLU A 113 7.32 13.69 8.92
N ALA A 114 6.57 14.66 8.39
CA ALA A 114 6.19 14.70 6.98
C ALA A 114 7.42 14.68 6.07
N ALA A 115 8.45 15.48 6.38
CA ALA A 115 9.70 15.48 5.62
C ALA A 115 10.44 14.13 5.68
N ARG A 116 10.46 13.46 6.84
CA ARG A 116 11.06 12.11 6.97
C ARG A 116 10.31 11.08 6.13
N VAL A 117 8.98 11.10 6.18
CA VAL A 117 8.13 10.19 5.39
C VAL A 117 8.34 10.43 3.90
N GLU A 118 8.43 11.69 3.47
CA GLU A 118 8.68 12.03 2.07
C GLU A 118 10.06 11.54 1.60
N VAL A 119 11.10 11.67 2.41
CA VAL A 119 12.44 11.14 2.09
C VAL A 119 12.41 9.61 1.95
N ILE A 120 11.73 8.90 2.86
CA ILE A 120 11.58 7.45 2.79
C ILE A 120 10.82 7.05 1.51
N LYS A 121 9.73 7.75 1.19
CA LYS A 121 8.94 7.51 -0.02
C LYS A 121 9.77 7.71 -1.29
N ARG A 122 10.48 8.83 -1.40
CA ARG A 122 11.36 9.13 -2.56
C ARG A 122 12.49 8.11 -2.68
N ARG A 123 13.05 7.67 -1.56
CA ARG A 123 14.08 6.62 -1.53
C ARG A 123 13.51 5.29 -2.05
N GLY A 124 12.33 4.89 -1.57
CA GLY A 124 11.64 3.70 -2.06
C GLY A 124 11.28 3.76 -3.54
N GLU A 125 10.79 4.92 -4.02
CA GLU A 125 10.51 5.15 -5.45
C GLU A 125 11.79 5.06 -6.30
N PHE A 126 12.90 5.63 -5.81
CA PHE A 126 14.19 5.58 -6.50
C PHE A 126 14.76 4.15 -6.52
N GLU A 127 14.70 3.44 -5.40
CA GLU A 127 15.13 2.04 -5.29
C GLU A 127 14.31 1.16 -6.24
N LEU A 128 12.98 1.33 -6.29
CA LEU A 128 12.10 0.65 -7.22
C LEU A 128 12.42 0.98 -8.69
N GLN A 129 12.70 2.25 -9.02
CA GLN A 129 13.09 2.64 -10.38
C GLN A 129 14.40 2.00 -10.82
N ARG A 130 15.40 1.97 -9.93
CA ARG A 130 16.69 1.33 -10.20
C ARG A 130 16.50 -0.17 -10.46
N GLN A 131 15.77 -0.82 -9.56
CA GLN A 131 15.40 -2.22 -9.65
C GLN A 131 14.66 -2.55 -10.95
N LEU A 132 13.68 -1.74 -11.35
CA LEU A 132 12.98 -1.90 -12.63
C LEU A 132 13.90 -1.74 -13.83
N LYS A 133 14.89 -0.84 -13.75
CA LYS A 133 15.88 -0.64 -14.81
C LYS A 133 16.79 -1.86 -14.93
N GLU A 134 17.26 -2.39 -13.82
CA GLU A 134 18.06 -3.62 -13.76
C GLU A 134 17.24 -4.82 -14.27
N TYR A 135 15.97 -4.98 -13.85
CA TYR A 135 15.06 -5.98 -14.39
C TYR A 135 14.91 -5.88 -15.91
N LYS A 136 14.67 -4.66 -16.43
CA LYS A 136 14.58 -4.43 -17.87
C LYS A 136 15.86 -4.76 -18.64
N GLN A 137 17.02 -4.71 -17.97
CA GLN A 137 18.30 -5.10 -18.55
C GLN A 137 18.53 -6.61 -18.49
N THR A 138 17.96 -7.30 -17.50
CA THR A 138 17.94 -8.78 -17.43
C THR A 138 16.92 -9.41 -18.36
N LEU A 139 15.99 -8.62 -18.93
CA LEU A 139 15.16 -9.12 -20.02
C LEU A 139 16.11 -9.57 -21.14
N PRO A 140 16.03 -10.84 -21.56
CA PRO A 140 16.96 -11.37 -22.52
C PRO A 140 16.96 -10.50 -23.78
N GLY A 141 18.15 -10.23 -24.32
CA GLY A 141 18.34 -9.66 -25.64
C GLY A 141 17.96 -10.69 -26.70
N GLU A 142 16.70 -11.10 -26.66
CA GLU A 142 16.16 -12.27 -27.33
C GLU A 142 15.42 -11.83 -28.58
N ASN A 143 15.20 -12.77 -29.49
CA ASN A 143 14.32 -12.61 -30.63
C ASN A 143 12.99 -11.95 -30.21
N GLN A 144 12.84 -10.64 -30.46
CA GLN A 144 11.64 -9.86 -30.11
C GLN A 144 10.56 -9.94 -31.19
N ASP A 145 10.65 -10.91 -32.10
CA ASP A 145 9.68 -11.05 -33.17
C ASP A 145 8.28 -11.27 -32.59
N THR A 146 7.39 -10.31 -32.88
CA THR A 146 5.97 -10.38 -32.55
C THR A 146 5.13 -10.53 -33.81
N GLY A 147 5.68 -11.13 -34.86
CA GLY A 147 4.98 -11.45 -36.10
C GLY A 147 3.75 -12.34 -35.86
N ILE A 148 2.87 -12.40 -36.86
CA ILE A 148 1.58 -13.12 -36.77
C ILE A 148 1.80 -14.59 -36.38
N ILE A 149 2.82 -15.25 -36.93
CA ILE A 149 3.14 -16.65 -36.61
C ILE A 149 3.49 -16.79 -35.14
N THR A 150 4.35 -15.93 -34.58
CA THR A 150 4.69 -15.93 -33.15
C THR A 150 3.44 -15.79 -32.30
N ARG A 151 2.56 -14.83 -32.63
CA ARG A 151 1.32 -14.61 -31.86
C ARG A 151 0.40 -15.81 -31.89
N LEU A 152 0.21 -16.43 -33.06
CA LEU A 152 -0.61 -17.62 -33.20
C LEU A 152 -0.01 -18.82 -32.45
N LEU A 153 1.30 -19.02 -32.52
CA LEU A 153 1.99 -20.07 -31.76
C LEU A 153 1.94 -19.83 -30.25
N SER A 154 2.01 -18.57 -29.81
CA SER A 154 1.83 -18.20 -28.40
C SER A 154 0.44 -18.56 -27.89
N VAL A 155 -0.60 -18.36 -28.70
CA VAL A 155 -1.96 -18.83 -28.37
C VAL A 155 -2.03 -20.36 -28.38
N ALA A 156 -1.41 -21.00 -29.38
CA ALA A 156 -1.39 -22.45 -29.52
C ALA A 156 -0.65 -23.16 -28.37
N ALA A 157 0.26 -22.49 -27.66
CA ALA A 157 0.95 -23.04 -26.50
C ALA A 157 -0.03 -23.55 -25.42
N TYR A 158 -1.22 -22.96 -25.32
CA TYR A 158 -2.23 -23.31 -24.31
C TYR A 158 -3.16 -24.47 -24.71
N ILE A 159 -2.97 -25.08 -25.88
CA ILE A 159 -3.83 -26.19 -26.33
C ILE A 159 -3.81 -27.35 -25.32
N LEU A 160 -2.65 -27.66 -24.74
CA LEU A 160 -2.53 -28.76 -23.78
C LEU A 160 -3.25 -28.45 -22.44
N PRO A 161 -2.95 -27.36 -21.72
CA PRO A 161 -3.72 -26.98 -20.52
C PRO A 161 -5.22 -26.84 -20.77
N LEU A 162 -5.62 -26.36 -21.95
CA LEU A 162 -7.03 -26.31 -22.34
C LEU A 162 -7.63 -27.71 -22.39
N ALA A 163 -6.98 -28.66 -23.07
CA ALA A 163 -7.44 -30.03 -23.18
C ALA A 163 -7.58 -30.71 -21.81
N ASP A 164 -6.62 -30.49 -20.91
CA ASP A 164 -6.67 -31.06 -19.57
C ASP A 164 -7.72 -30.40 -18.68
N SER A 165 -7.93 -29.09 -18.80
CA SER A 165 -9.01 -28.40 -18.09
C SER A 165 -10.41 -28.85 -18.54
N LEU A 166 -10.61 -29.17 -19.81
CA LEU A 166 -11.91 -29.60 -20.35
C LEU A 166 -12.40 -30.89 -19.71
N ARG A 167 -11.48 -31.79 -19.33
CA ARG A 167 -11.78 -33.01 -18.58
C ARG A 167 -12.31 -32.69 -17.18
N LEU A 168 -11.72 -31.72 -16.50
CA LEU A 168 -12.17 -31.26 -15.18
C LEU A 168 -13.54 -30.53 -15.24
N GLY A 169 -13.87 -29.93 -16.38
CA GLY A 169 -15.16 -29.29 -16.63
C GLY A 169 -16.30 -30.25 -16.94
N LEU A 170 -16.02 -31.53 -17.25
CA LEU A 170 -17.04 -32.50 -17.66
C LEU A 170 -18.22 -32.66 -16.67
N PRO A 171 -18.03 -32.64 -15.34
CA PRO A 171 -19.13 -32.73 -14.37
C PRO A 171 -20.17 -31.61 -14.49
N LEU A 172 -19.88 -30.50 -15.20
CA LEU A 172 -20.88 -29.47 -15.51
C LEU A 172 -22.09 -30.01 -16.30
N VAL A 173 -21.96 -31.18 -16.95
CA VAL A 173 -23.07 -31.82 -17.68
C VAL A 173 -24.26 -32.14 -16.77
N PHE A 174 -24.02 -32.27 -15.46
CA PHE A 174 -25.05 -32.48 -14.46
C PHE A 174 -25.74 -31.19 -13.98
N LEU A 175 -25.18 -30.00 -14.28
CA LEU A 175 -25.67 -28.70 -13.82
C LEU A 175 -26.32 -27.90 -14.95
N ILE A 176 -25.82 -28.09 -16.18
CA ILE A 176 -26.22 -27.30 -17.33
C ILE A 176 -27.15 -28.15 -18.21
N PRO A 177 -28.26 -27.59 -18.73
CA PRO A 177 -29.11 -28.26 -19.69
C PRO A 177 -28.29 -28.85 -20.86
N PRO A 178 -28.57 -30.08 -21.32
CA PRO A 178 -27.78 -30.73 -22.37
C PRO A 178 -27.65 -29.93 -23.66
N SER A 179 -28.67 -29.14 -24.02
CA SER A 179 -28.66 -28.26 -25.20
C SER A 179 -27.62 -27.14 -25.09
N LEU A 180 -27.53 -26.47 -23.93
CA LEU A 180 -26.53 -25.44 -23.67
C LEU A 180 -25.14 -26.05 -23.55
N MET A 181 -25.04 -27.22 -22.93
CA MET A 181 -23.78 -27.94 -22.82
C MET A 181 -23.22 -28.30 -24.20
N ALA A 182 -24.05 -28.85 -25.09
CA ALA A 182 -23.65 -29.18 -26.44
C ALA A 182 -23.15 -27.95 -27.22
N LEU A 183 -23.79 -26.79 -27.06
CA LEU A 183 -23.36 -25.54 -27.71
C LEU A 183 -21.97 -25.10 -27.24
N VAL A 184 -21.69 -25.17 -25.94
CA VAL A 184 -20.40 -24.75 -25.37
C VAL A 184 -19.29 -25.75 -25.68
N TRP A 185 -19.58 -27.06 -25.67
CA TRP A 185 -18.57 -28.11 -25.89
C TRP A 185 -18.27 -28.41 -27.36
N LEU A 186 -19.17 -28.08 -28.28
CA LEU A 186 -18.99 -28.32 -29.72
C LEU A 186 -17.64 -27.85 -30.28
N PRO A 187 -17.17 -26.61 -30.03
CA PRO A 187 -15.87 -26.15 -30.56
C PRO A 187 -14.67 -26.92 -29.98
N PHE A 188 -14.80 -27.50 -28.78
CA PHE A 188 -13.73 -28.21 -28.10
C PHE A 188 -13.73 -29.72 -28.37
N LEU A 189 -14.82 -30.25 -28.92
CA LEU A 189 -14.98 -31.67 -29.25
C LEU A 189 -13.82 -32.27 -30.08
N PRO A 190 -13.32 -31.63 -31.16
CA PRO A 190 -12.20 -32.19 -31.93
C PRO A 190 -10.92 -32.31 -31.09
N LEU A 191 -10.62 -31.29 -30.28
CA LEU A 191 -9.46 -31.29 -29.38
C LEU A 191 -9.61 -32.41 -28.33
N TYR A 192 -10.78 -32.48 -27.68
CA TYR A 192 -11.06 -33.52 -26.70
C TYR A 192 -10.91 -34.93 -27.30
N ARG A 193 -11.48 -35.19 -28.49
CA ARG A 193 -11.33 -36.48 -29.18
C ARG A 193 -9.90 -36.80 -29.57
N ALA A 194 -9.12 -35.82 -30.02
CA ALA A 194 -7.71 -36.02 -30.35
C ALA A 194 -6.92 -36.53 -29.14
N THR A 195 -7.20 -36.02 -27.94
CA THR A 195 -6.53 -36.49 -26.71
C THR A 195 -6.89 -37.92 -26.30
N LEU A 196 -7.99 -38.47 -26.80
CA LEU A 196 -8.42 -39.85 -26.54
C LEU A 196 -7.86 -40.84 -27.57
N LEU A 197 -7.62 -40.39 -28.81
CA LEU A 197 -7.18 -41.25 -29.91
C LEU A 197 -5.69 -41.57 -29.87
N PHE A 198 -4.88 -40.66 -29.33
CA PHE A 198 -3.42 -40.80 -29.32
C PHE A 198 -2.92 -41.02 -27.88
N PRO A 199 -2.63 -42.28 -27.51
CA PRO A 199 -2.03 -42.55 -26.21
C PRO A 199 -0.70 -41.80 -26.10
N PHE A 200 -0.42 -41.20 -24.93
CA PHE A 200 0.76 -40.36 -24.66
C PHE A 200 0.85 -39.02 -25.42
N ALA A 201 -0.16 -38.59 -26.19
CA ALA A 201 -0.11 -37.30 -26.89
C ALA A 201 0.12 -36.11 -25.95
N ALA A 202 -0.47 -36.14 -24.74
CA ALA A 202 -0.25 -35.13 -23.71
C ALA A 202 1.23 -35.05 -23.31
N LEU A 203 1.86 -36.20 -23.00
CA LEU A 203 3.27 -36.28 -22.63
C LEU A 203 4.20 -35.81 -23.75
N VAL A 204 3.94 -36.25 -25.00
CA VAL A 204 4.75 -35.83 -26.15
C VAL A 204 4.62 -34.32 -26.39
N THR A 205 3.41 -33.77 -26.25
CA THR A 205 3.17 -32.33 -26.40
C THR A 205 3.86 -31.54 -25.28
N PHE A 206 3.78 -32.01 -24.05
CA PHE A 206 4.47 -31.41 -22.90
C PHE A 206 5.98 -31.34 -23.12
N LEU A 207 6.61 -32.46 -23.51
CA LEU A 207 8.04 -32.52 -23.79
C LEU A 207 8.44 -31.62 -24.96
N ALA A 208 7.62 -31.55 -26.01
CA ALA A 208 7.87 -30.67 -27.15
C ALA A 208 7.81 -29.19 -26.76
N VAL A 209 6.80 -28.79 -25.97
CA VAL A 209 6.64 -27.43 -25.43
C VAL A 209 7.82 -27.08 -24.53
N GLN A 210 8.23 -27.98 -23.63
CA GLN A 210 9.38 -27.79 -22.75
C GLN A 210 10.69 -27.63 -23.52
N PHE A 211 10.93 -28.48 -24.51
CA PHE A 211 12.12 -28.38 -25.37
C PHE A 211 12.15 -27.07 -26.15
N LEU A 212 11.01 -26.61 -26.68
CA LEU A 212 10.93 -25.37 -27.42
C LEU A 212 11.09 -24.14 -26.51
N ALA A 213 10.55 -24.18 -25.29
CA ALA A 213 10.63 -23.10 -24.32
C ALA A 213 12.08 -22.82 -23.86
N GLY A 214 12.95 -23.83 -23.88
CA GLY A 214 14.35 -23.71 -23.50
C GLY A 214 15.31 -23.22 -24.59
N LYS A 215 14.83 -22.93 -25.82
CA LYS A 215 15.67 -22.47 -26.93
C LYS A 215 15.71 -20.95 -27.01
N ASP A 216 16.91 -20.37 -27.05
CA ASP A 216 17.11 -18.90 -27.10
C ASP A 216 16.73 -18.27 -28.45
N ASP A 217 16.70 -19.07 -29.52
CA ASP A 217 16.27 -18.62 -30.86
C ASP A 217 14.75 -18.38 -30.95
N VAL A 218 13.98 -18.96 -30.03
CA VAL A 218 12.51 -18.85 -30.03
C VAL A 218 12.13 -17.45 -29.56
N PRO A 219 11.15 -16.78 -30.20
CA PRO A 219 10.77 -15.43 -29.78
C PRO A 219 10.38 -15.35 -28.32
N ALA A 220 10.78 -14.28 -27.63
CA ALA A 220 10.53 -14.11 -26.19
C ALA A 220 9.04 -14.22 -25.85
N LEU A 221 8.16 -13.69 -26.72
CA LEU A 221 6.72 -13.80 -26.57
C LEU A 221 6.26 -15.26 -26.61
N LEU A 222 6.79 -16.07 -27.52
CA LEU A 222 6.46 -17.49 -27.63
C LEU A 222 7.03 -18.27 -26.45
N ARG A 223 8.32 -18.09 -26.12
CA ARG A 223 8.96 -18.72 -24.95
C ARG A 223 8.18 -18.48 -23.67
N PHE A 224 7.77 -17.22 -23.44
CA PHE A 224 7.00 -16.87 -22.26
C PHE A 224 5.67 -17.64 -22.19
N ASN A 225 4.91 -17.65 -23.29
CA ASN A 225 3.63 -18.37 -23.33
C ASN A 225 3.82 -19.90 -23.22
N LEU A 226 4.92 -20.46 -23.73
CA LEU A 226 5.26 -21.88 -23.55
C LEU A 226 5.56 -22.20 -22.07
N TRP A 227 6.40 -21.40 -21.40
CA TRP A 227 6.67 -21.57 -19.97
C TRP A 227 5.41 -21.39 -19.12
N GLN A 228 4.58 -20.41 -19.45
CA GLN A 228 3.32 -20.20 -18.75
C GLN A 228 2.34 -21.36 -18.96
N ALA A 229 2.28 -21.94 -20.16
CA ALA A 229 1.49 -23.12 -20.44
C ALA A 229 1.97 -24.34 -19.64
N ILE A 230 3.28 -24.55 -19.51
CA ILE A 230 3.87 -25.60 -18.66
C ILE A 230 3.45 -25.43 -17.20
N GLN A 231 3.48 -24.19 -16.69
CA GLN A 231 3.07 -23.91 -15.30
C GLN A 231 1.56 -24.15 -15.08
N LEU A 232 0.72 -23.80 -16.05
CA LEU A 232 -0.71 -24.13 -15.99
C LEU A 232 -0.95 -25.63 -16.04
N ASP A 233 -0.20 -26.36 -16.87
CA ASP A 233 -0.30 -27.81 -16.96
C ASP A 233 0.08 -28.47 -15.62
N LEU A 234 1.19 -28.04 -15.02
CA LEU A 234 1.62 -28.48 -13.69
C LEU A 234 0.57 -28.17 -12.61
N PHE A 235 -0.04 -26.98 -12.64
CA PHE A 235 -1.12 -26.60 -11.73
C PHE A 235 -2.33 -27.55 -11.84
N LEU A 236 -2.69 -27.96 -13.06
CA LEU A 236 -3.85 -28.82 -13.33
C LEU A 236 -3.67 -30.26 -12.83
N ILE A 237 -2.43 -30.71 -12.58
CA ILE A 237 -2.16 -32.04 -12.02
C ILE A 237 -2.89 -32.23 -10.68
N VAL A 238 -2.88 -31.21 -9.81
CA VAL A 238 -3.46 -31.34 -8.46
C VAL A 238 -4.97 -31.56 -8.49
N PRO A 239 -5.80 -30.74 -9.16
CA PRO A 239 -7.22 -31.01 -9.34
C PRO A 239 -7.51 -32.36 -10.00
N HIS A 240 -6.71 -32.76 -10.99
CA HIS A 240 -6.86 -34.07 -11.64
C HIS A 240 -6.66 -35.23 -10.69
N LEU A 241 -5.63 -35.18 -9.84
CA LEU A 241 -5.41 -36.19 -8.82
C LEU A 241 -6.57 -36.23 -7.82
N LEU A 242 -7.05 -35.07 -7.37
CA LEU A 242 -8.17 -35.00 -6.41
C LEU A 242 -9.47 -35.62 -6.96
N VAL A 243 -9.75 -35.45 -8.25
CA VAL A 243 -10.95 -36.03 -8.90
C VAL A 243 -10.74 -37.51 -9.25
N SER A 244 -9.51 -37.92 -9.60
CA SER A 244 -9.22 -39.28 -10.08
C SER A 244 -9.01 -40.30 -8.96
N PHE A 245 -8.47 -39.88 -7.82
CA PHE A 245 -8.41 -40.73 -6.65
C PHE A 245 -9.81 -40.77 -6.03
N GLU A 246 -10.44 -41.95 -5.98
CA GLU A 246 -11.67 -42.25 -5.19
C GLU A 246 -11.51 -41.99 -3.67
N VAL A 247 -10.55 -41.18 -3.26
CA VAL A 247 -10.34 -40.66 -1.90
C VAL A 247 -11.58 -39.93 -1.39
N ILE A 248 -12.47 -39.50 -2.28
CA ILE A 248 -13.72 -38.84 -1.94
C ILE A 248 -14.82 -39.91 -1.80
N PRO A 249 -15.35 -40.15 -0.59
CA PRO A 249 -16.42 -41.11 -0.37
C PRO A 249 -17.64 -40.78 -1.26
N GLU A 250 -18.35 -41.81 -1.74
CA GLU A 250 -19.59 -41.62 -2.54
C GLU A 250 -20.62 -40.72 -1.84
N THR A 251 -20.57 -40.63 -0.50
CA THR A 251 -21.42 -39.78 0.33
C THR A 251 -21.21 -38.28 0.12
N VAL A 252 -20.07 -37.86 -0.44
CA VAL A 252 -19.76 -36.45 -0.72
C VAL A 252 -20.42 -35.98 -2.03
N GLY A 253 -20.83 -36.92 -2.90
CA GLY A 253 -21.62 -36.64 -4.09
C GLY A 253 -21.02 -35.56 -5.00
N PHE A 254 -21.85 -34.63 -5.46
CA PHE A 254 -21.43 -33.58 -6.41
C PHE A 254 -20.35 -32.63 -5.88
N ILE A 255 -20.23 -32.48 -4.55
CA ILE A 255 -19.24 -31.58 -3.92
C ILE A 255 -17.80 -31.99 -4.28
N ALA A 256 -17.58 -33.28 -4.53
CA ALA A 256 -16.30 -33.84 -4.98
C ALA A 256 -15.73 -33.18 -6.24
N TYR A 257 -16.61 -32.72 -7.14
CA TYR A 257 -16.24 -32.18 -8.44
C TYR A 257 -16.03 -30.66 -8.44
N VAL A 258 -16.38 -29.98 -7.34
CA VAL A 258 -16.27 -28.51 -7.23
C VAL A 258 -14.84 -28.02 -7.45
N PRO A 259 -13.78 -28.62 -6.87
CA PRO A 259 -12.41 -28.20 -7.14
C PRO A 259 -12.02 -28.31 -8.61
N GLY A 260 -12.44 -29.37 -9.30
CA GLY A 260 -12.20 -29.55 -10.74
C GLY A 260 -12.91 -28.48 -11.58
N ILE A 261 -14.17 -28.19 -11.27
CA ILE A 261 -14.94 -27.14 -11.95
C ILE A 261 -14.32 -25.75 -11.75
N LEU A 262 -13.86 -25.44 -10.52
CA LEU A 262 -13.17 -24.17 -10.24
C LEU A 262 -11.85 -24.07 -11.01
N ALA A 263 -11.07 -25.16 -11.04
CA ALA A 263 -9.82 -25.23 -11.80
C ALA A 263 -10.06 -25.06 -13.31
N PHE A 264 -11.16 -25.62 -13.85
CA PHE A 264 -11.57 -25.43 -15.23
C PHE A 264 -11.83 -23.95 -15.54
N PHE A 265 -12.69 -23.27 -14.78
CA PHE A 265 -12.99 -21.85 -15.04
C PHE A 265 -11.78 -20.94 -14.83
N TYR A 266 -10.96 -21.21 -13.81
CA TYR A 266 -9.71 -20.49 -13.58
C TYR A 266 -8.78 -20.59 -14.78
N THR A 267 -8.56 -21.81 -15.28
CA THR A 267 -7.68 -22.06 -16.42
C THR A 267 -8.23 -21.45 -17.70
N LEU A 268 -9.54 -21.57 -17.94
CA LEU A 268 -10.19 -20.94 -19.10
C LEU A 268 -10.02 -19.42 -19.09
N GLY A 269 -10.18 -18.78 -17.93
CA GLY A 269 -9.94 -17.35 -17.76
C GLY A 269 -8.47 -16.96 -18.02
N CYS A 270 -7.53 -17.76 -17.49
CA CYS A 270 -6.10 -17.58 -17.73
C CYS A 270 -5.74 -17.67 -19.22
N ILE A 271 -6.29 -18.66 -19.92
CA ILE A 271 -6.05 -18.86 -21.36
C ILE A 271 -6.68 -17.74 -22.19
N ALA A 272 -7.91 -17.33 -21.88
CA ALA A 272 -8.58 -16.23 -22.59
C ALA A 272 -7.81 -14.90 -22.44
N TYR A 273 -7.37 -14.59 -21.23
CA TYR A 273 -6.50 -13.45 -20.94
C TYR A 273 -5.18 -13.53 -21.72
N SER A 274 -4.52 -14.70 -21.66
CA SER A 274 -3.23 -14.92 -22.30
C SER A 274 -3.27 -14.86 -23.81
N ALA A 275 -4.33 -15.42 -24.40
CA ALA A 275 -4.54 -15.39 -25.84
C ALA A 275 -4.80 -13.97 -26.33
N SER A 276 -5.61 -13.20 -25.60
CA SER A 276 -5.94 -11.81 -25.97
C SER A 276 -4.70 -10.92 -26.01
N LEU A 277 -3.83 -11.00 -24.99
CA LEU A 277 -2.58 -10.23 -24.96
C LEU A 277 -1.57 -10.73 -26.00
N SER A 278 -1.43 -12.06 -26.16
CA SER A 278 -0.52 -12.62 -27.15
C SER A 278 -0.89 -12.25 -28.58
N LEU A 279 -2.19 -12.16 -28.90
CA LEU A 279 -2.66 -11.66 -30.20
C LEU A 279 -2.36 -10.16 -30.41
N CYS A 280 -2.26 -9.39 -29.33
CA CYS A 280 -1.78 -8.01 -29.35
C CYS A 280 -0.24 -7.91 -29.40
N GLY A 281 0.48 -9.03 -29.34
CA GLY A 281 1.94 -9.07 -29.33
C GLY A 281 2.54 -8.80 -27.94
N THR A 282 1.75 -8.87 -26.87
CA THR A 282 2.19 -8.61 -25.50
C THR A 282 2.21 -9.89 -24.66
N ALA A 283 3.26 -10.05 -23.86
CA ALA A 283 3.41 -11.19 -22.97
C ALA A 283 2.42 -11.09 -21.78
N PRO A 284 1.59 -12.12 -21.50
CA PRO A 284 0.55 -12.07 -20.50
C PRO A 284 1.04 -12.24 -19.05
N ARG A 285 1.74 -11.23 -18.51
CA ARG A 285 2.37 -11.28 -17.18
C ARG A 285 1.43 -11.15 -15.97
N GLY A 286 0.13 -11.00 -16.18
CA GLY A 286 -0.82 -10.63 -15.13
C GLY A 286 -1.38 -11.79 -14.29
N ILE A 287 -1.01 -13.04 -14.57
CA ILE A 287 -1.53 -14.20 -13.81
C ILE A 287 -0.62 -14.45 -12.59
N PRO A 288 -1.10 -14.25 -11.34
CA PRO A 288 -0.27 -14.39 -10.14
C PRO A 288 0.34 -15.79 -10.01
N LYS A 289 1.57 -15.87 -9.52
CA LYS A 289 2.42 -17.08 -9.41
C LYS A 289 2.76 -17.72 -10.77
N ILE A 290 1.78 -18.12 -11.57
CA ILE A 290 1.97 -18.77 -12.88
C ILE A 290 2.87 -17.94 -13.81
N SER A 291 2.58 -16.63 -13.94
CA SER A 291 3.41 -15.75 -14.78
C SER A 291 4.79 -15.55 -14.19
N GLN A 292 4.88 -15.42 -12.86
CA GLN A 292 6.16 -15.19 -12.17
C GLN A 292 7.08 -16.41 -12.29
N ASP A 293 6.53 -17.61 -12.16
CA ASP A 293 7.29 -18.86 -12.29
C ASP A 293 7.69 -19.09 -13.75
N ALA A 294 6.88 -18.64 -14.72
CA ALA A 294 7.27 -18.59 -16.12
C ALA A 294 8.43 -17.60 -16.37
N GLU A 295 8.39 -16.40 -15.78
CA GLU A 295 9.48 -15.42 -15.86
C GLU A 295 10.77 -15.97 -15.25
N LYS A 296 10.70 -16.57 -14.05
CA LYS A 296 11.84 -17.24 -13.41
C LYS A 296 12.43 -18.35 -14.27
N SER A 297 11.58 -19.13 -14.94
CA SER A 297 12.02 -20.21 -15.83
C SER A 297 12.75 -19.69 -17.08
N MET A 298 12.48 -18.44 -17.49
CA MET A 298 13.24 -17.72 -18.51
C MET A 298 14.50 -17.03 -17.96
N GLY A 299 14.82 -17.19 -16.67
CA GLY A 299 15.93 -16.51 -16.01
C GLY A 299 15.65 -15.03 -15.68
N MET A 300 14.40 -14.57 -15.77
CA MET A 300 14.01 -13.21 -15.38
C MET A 300 13.79 -13.15 -13.86
N VAL A 301 14.52 -12.27 -13.17
CA VAL A 301 14.40 -12.11 -11.70
C VAL A 301 13.69 -10.80 -11.39
N LEU A 302 12.46 -10.88 -10.88
CA LEU A 302 11.72 -9.70 -10.43
C LEU A 302 12.42 -9.04 -9.23
N PRO A 303 12.46 -7.70 -9.16
CA PRO A 303 13.08 -7.03 -8.03
C PRO A 303 12.37 -7.34 -6.71
N GLY A 304 13.16 -7.63 -5.67
CA GLY A 304 12.65 -7.96 -4.33
C GLY A 304 12.32 -9.44 -4.09
N GLN A 305 12.64 -10.35 -5.03
CA GLN A 305 12.55 -11.80 -4.81
C GLN A 305 13.88 -12.45 -4.34
N GLU A 306 14.96 -11.68 -4.18
CA GLU A 306 16.25 -12.17 -3.65
C GLU A 306 16.20 -12.48 -2.15
N ASP A 307 15.27 -11.89 -1.39
CA ASP A 307 15.27 -11.92 0.08
C ASP A 307 14.88 -13.28 0.70
N ASP A 308 14.23 -14.17 -0.06
CA ASP A 308 13.86 -15.51 0.45
C ASP A 308 15.06 -16.48 0.49
N ALA A 309 16.06 -16.29 -0.38
CA ALA A 309 17.23 -17.16 -0.45
C ALA A 309 18.35 -16.76 0.52
N SER A 310 18.45 -15.48 0.89
CA SER A 310 19.46 -14.96 1.82
C SER A 310 19.06 -15.03 3.30
N SER A 311 17.83 -15.45 3.63
CA SER A 311 17.37 -15.58 5.02
C SER A 311 17.93 -16.80 5.77
N GLN A 312 18.73 -17.65 5.12
CA GLN A 312 19.38 -18.83 5.73
C GLN A 312 20.85 -18.60 6.10
N VAL A 313 21.25 -17.37 6.46
CA VAL A 313 22.52 -17.18 7.18
C VAL A 313 22.22 -17.31 8.68
N PRO A 314 22.70 -18.35 9.38
CA PRO A 314 22.53 -18.43 10.82
C PRO A 314 23.27 -17.26 11.48
N PRO A 315 22.75 -16.66 12.56
CA PRO A 315 23.43 -15.57 13.24
C PRO A 315 24.81 -16.09 13.69
N SER A 316 25.87 -15.46 13.16
CA SER A 316 27.24 -15.71 13.54
C SER A 316 27.39 -15.44 15.04
N SER A 317 27.58 -16.51 15.80
CA SER A 317 28.02 -16.47 17.19
C SER A 317 29.45 -15.94 17.26
N GLY A 318 29.67 -14.95 18.13
CA GLY A 318 30.97 -14.43 18.53
C GLY A 318 31.01 -12.91 18.36
N ASP A 319 31.55 -12.12 19.27
CA ASP A 319 32.24 -12.37 20.52
C ASP A 319 32.34 -10.98 21.15
N SER A 320 32.00 -10.84 22.43
CA SER A 320 32.43 -9.65 23.20
C SER A 320 32.79 -10.09 24.60
N SER A 321 33.88 -10.85 24.65
CA SER A 321 34.75 -10.97 25.80
C SER A 321 35.15 -9.59 26.34
N SER A 322 34.96 -9.43 27.65
CA SER A 322 35.92 -8.85 28.60
C SER A 322 36.55 -7.49 28.25
N LYS A 323 36.11 -6.45 28.97
CA LYS A 323 37.06 -5.48 29.54
C LYS A 323 36.72 -5.20 30.99
N ALA A 324 37.76 -5.34 31.80
CA ALA A 324 37.91 -4.94 33.19
C ALA A 324 37.71 -3.44 33.40
#